data_AF-A0A2A5AB23-F1
#
_entry.id   AF-A0A2A5AB23-F1
#
_cell.length_a   1.000
_cell.length_b   1.000
_cell.length_c   1.000
_cell.angle_alpha   90.00
_cell.angle_beta   90.00
_cell.angle_gamma   90.00
#
_symmetry.space_group_name_H-M   'P 1'
#
loop_
_entity.id
_entity.type
_entity.pdbx_description
1 polymer ?
#
loop_
_entity_poly.entity_id
_entity_poly.type
_entity_poly.pdbx_seq_one_letter_code
_entity_poly.pdbx_strand_id
1 'polypeptide(L)'
;MKLFKILFLISLIFSNYSTQASIISKAAQTPFKKALEFNAMGDYVSALNSFIESYNIDAGVLGLDNEGILDNSTKFFQRYLQNNPKDLNSLMWLGSIFALKGDLKTSIEYYQKVTMFAPKSEEAKEADIEIISLEKSLREQQNEKNFKVEKKQQDLVSLNKVKENVTREVKKEYNAAISKLEEQITLLERQVTTANQETSKAKAELEASKSKFEGLETELSKYKFLYRKYRRKSGSNF
;
A
#
# COMPACT_ATOMS: atom_id res chain seq x y z
N MET A 1 11.55 -54.63 -22.36
CA MET A 1 10.74 -53.46 -21.91
C MET A 1 11.55 -52.30 -21.31
N LYS A 2 12.63 -52.55 -20.54
CA LYS A 2 13.48 -51.46 -19.97
C LYS A 2 14.24 -50.64 -21.03
N LEU A 3 14.82 -51.29 -22.03
CA LEU A 3 15.61 -50.63 -23.08
C LEU A 3 14.78 -49.64 -23.92
N PHE A 4 13.54 -50.02 -24.26
CA PHE A 4 12.62 -49.17 -25.02
C PHE A 4 12.17 -47.94 -24.23
N LYS A 5 11.94 -48.07 -22.91
CA LYS A 5 11.66 -46.91 -22.04
C LYS A 5 12.85 -45.95 -21.95
N ILE A 6 14.07 -46.48 -21.87
CA ILE A 6 15.30 -45.67 -21.84
C ILE A 6 15.47 -44.91 -23.16
N LEU A 7 15.31 -45.58 -24.31
CA LEU A 7 15.41 -44.93 -25.63
C LEU A 7 14.31 -43.88 -25.86
N PHE A 8 13.09 -44.13 -25.38
CA PHE A 8 11.99 -43.17 -25.45
C PHE A 8 12.21 -41.94 -24.55
N LEU A 9 12.71 -42.14 -23.33
CA LEU A 9 13.11 -41.06 -22.42
C LEU A 9 14.24 -40.21 -23.01
N ILE A 10 15.26 -40.85 -23.59
CA ILE A 10 16.35 -40.15 -24.29
C ILE A 10 15.78 -39.32 -25.44
N SER A 11 14.87 -39.86 -26.26
CA SER A 11 14.26 -39.12 -27.37
C SER A 11 13.45 -37.89 -26.92
N LEU A 12 12.72 -37.98 -25.80
CA LEU A 12 11.96 -36.85 -25.25
C LEU A 12 12.88 -35.77 -24.68
N ILE A 13 13.95 -36.17 -23.99
CA ILE A 13 14.98 -35.25 -23.47
C ILE A 13 15.60 -34.48 -24.64
N PHE A 14 15.96 -35.15 -25.74
CA PHE A 14 16.53 -34.47 -26.91
C PHE A 14 15.58 -33.48 -27.58
N SER A 15 14.29 -33.79 -27.66
CA SER A 15 13.27 -32.88 -28.22
C SER A 15 13.12 -31.62 -27.35
N ASN A 16 12.93 -31.77 -26.04
CA ASN A 16 12.77 -30.63 -25.13
C ASN A 16 14.06 -29.82 -24.97
N TYR A 17 15.22 -30.47 -25.00
CA TYR A 17 16.52 -29.82 -24.97
C TYR A 17 16.74 -28.93 -26.20
N SER A 18 16.32 -29.36 -27.40
CA SER A 18 16.46 -28.55 -28.62
C SER A 18 15.71 -27.21 -28.54
N THR A 19 14.56 -27.19 -27.88
CA THR A 19 13.77 -25.96 -27.65
C THR A 19 14.40 -25.08 -26.55
N GLN A 20 14.90 -25.68 -25.47
CA GLN A 20 15.57 -24.97 -24.37
C GLN A 20 16.93 -24.39 -24.78
N ALA A 21 17.64 -25.04 -25.70
CA ALA A 21 18.92 -24.59 -26.22
C ALA A 21 18.85 -23.19 -26.86
N SER A 22 17.70 -22.76 -27.37
CA SER A 22 17.55 -21.43 -27.98
C SER A 22 17.54 -20.26 -26.99
N ILE A 23 17.40 -20.55 -25.68
CA ILE A 23 17.23 -19.55 -24.62
C ILE A 23 18.57 -19.15 -23.98
N ILE A 24 19.56 -20.05 -24.02
CA ILE A 24 20.90 -19.84 -23.46
C ILE A 24 21.95 -19.77 -24.58
N SER A 25 23.08 -19.13 -24.28
CA SER A 25 24.19 -19.00 -25.21
C SER A 25 24.66 -20.36 -25.75
N LYS A 26 25.13 -20.39 -27.01
CA LYS A 26 25.62 -21.61 -27.65
C LYS A 26 26.73 -22.30 -26.84
N ALA A 27 27.55 -21.52 -26.13
CA ALA A 27 28.60 -22.04 -25.29
C ALA A 27 28.05 -22.73 -24.02
N ALA A 28 26.95 -22.22 -23.45
CA ALA A 28 26.32 -22.80 -22.26
C ALA A 28 25.50 -24.07 -22.56
N GLN A 29 25.04 -24.25 -23.81
CA GLN A 29 24.24 -25.41 -24.22
C GLN A 29 24.92 -26.74 -23.93
N THR A 30 26.18 -26.92 -24.37
CA THR A 30 26.90 -28.19 -24.23
C THR A 30 27.02 -28.66 -22.77
N PRO A 31 27.52 -27.84 -21.82
CA PRO A 31 27.56 -28.24 -20.42
C PRO A 31 26.16 -28.42 -19.82
N PHE A 32 25.15 -27.64 -20.22
CA PHE A 32 23.77 -27.86 -19.77
C PHE A 32 23.24 -29.22 -20.18
N LYS A 33 23.52 -29.64 -21.43
CA LYS A 33 23.13 -30.96 -21.92
C LYS A 33 23.74 -32.08 -21.07
N LYS A 34 25.04 -31.97 -20.76
CA LYS A 34 25.73 -32.93 -19.90
C LYS A 34 25.08 -32.97 -18.52
N ALA A 35 24.71 -31.81 -17.97
CA ALA A 35 24.03 -31.74 -16.68
C ALA A 35 22.72 -32.55 -16.67
N LEU A 36 21.91 -32.41 -17.72
CA LEU A 36 20.67 -33.18 -17.90
C LEU A 36 20.93 -34.68 -18.05
N GLU A 37 21.93 -35.06 -18.85
CA GLU A 37 22.32 -36.46 -19.05
C GLU A 37 22.77 -37.10 -17.74
N PHE A 38 23.63 -36.45 -16.97
CA PHE A 38 24.09 -36.93 -15.67
C PHE A 38 22.95 -36.99 -14.64
N ASN A 39 22.07 -35.99 -14.62
CA ASN A 39 20.89 -35.99 -13.73
C ASN A 39 19.98 -37.19 -14.04
N ALA A 40 19.76 -37.50 -15.32
CA ALA A 40 18.98 -38.66 -15.74
C ALA A 40 19.65 -40.00 -15.36
N MET A 41 20.98 -40.04 -15.28
CA MET A 41 21.75 -41.20 -14.82
C MET A 41 21.80 -41.33 -13.29
N GLY A 42 21.38 -40.30 -12.55
CA GLY A 42 21.51 -40.24 -11.08
C GLY A 42 22.93 -39.89 -10.61
N ASP A 43 23.81 -39.45 -11.51
CA ASP A 43 25.13 -38.93 -11.17
C ASP A 43 25.02 -37.44 -10.82
N TYR A 44 24.57 -37.17 -9.60
CA TYR A 44 24.26 -35.82 -9.16
C TYR A 44 25.50 -34.92 -8.98
N VAL A 45 26.67 -35.52 -8.77
CA VAL A 45 27.92 -34.75 -8.67
C VAL A 45 28.30 -34.22 -10.06
N SER A 46 28.32 -35.09 -11.07
CA SER A 46 28.64 -34.66 -12.44
C SER A 46 27.54 -33.76 -13.03
N ALA A 47 26.28 -34.00 -12.65
CA ALA A 47 25.16 -33.15 -13.03
C ALA A 47 25.33 -31.72 -12.51
N LEU A 48 25.60 -31.55 -11.21
CA LEU A 48 25.79 -30.24 -10.61
C LEU A 48 27.01 -29.52 -11.19
N ASN A 49 28.14 -30.21 -11.34
CA ASN A 49 29.35 -29.63 -11.93
C ASN A 49 29.09 -29.08 -13.33
N SER A 50 28.46 -29.88 -14.20
CA SER A 50 28.13 -29.45 -15.56
C SER A 50 27.10 -28.33 -15.58
N PHE A 51 26.18 -28.31 -14.61
CA PHE A 51 25.20 -27.24 -14.46
C PHE A 51 25.87 -25.91 -14.07
N ILE A 52 26.79 -25.94 -13.09
CA ILE A 52 27.56 -24.77 -12.67
C ILE A 52 28.46 -24.26 -13.81
N GLU A 53 29.10 -25.16 -14.55
CA GLU A 53 29.88 -24.81 -15.75
C GLU A 53 29.01 -24.04 -16.75
N SER A 54 27.80 -24.55 -17.01
CA SER A 54 26.84 -23.89 -17.90
C SER A 54 26.38 -22.54 -17.35
N TYR A 55 26.04 -22.46 -16.07
CA TYR A 55 25.64 -21.24 -15.38
C TYR A 55 26.71 -20.15 -15.42
N ASN A 56 27.98 -20.52 -15.23
CA ASN A 56 29.12 -19.60 -15.30
C ASN A 56 29.32 -19.00 -16.70
N ILE A 57 28.83 -19.68 -17.74
CA ILE A 57 28.81 -19.16 -19.11
C ILE A 57 27.57 -18.31 -19.35
N ASP A 58 26.40 -18.76 -18.87
CA ASP A 58 25.12 -18.08 -19.05
C ASP A 58 24.18 -18.36 -17.87
N ALA A 59 23.91 -17.32 -17.06
CA ALA A 59 23.02 -17.42 -15.90
C ALA A 59 21.56 -17.75 -16.28
N GLY A 60 21.15 -17.57 -17.55
CA GLY A 60 19.83 -17.94 -18.06
C GLY A 60 19.50 -19.43 -17.88
N VAL A 61 20.52 -20.27 -17.68
CA VAL A 61 20.39 -21.71 -17.38
C VAL A 61 19.55 -21.97 -16.13
N LEU A 62 19.54 -21.07 -15.14
CA LEU A 62 18.70 -21.21 -13.95
C LEU A 62 17.20 -21.33 -14.29
N GLY A 63 16.74 -20.62 -15.32
CA GLY A 63 15.35 -20.69 -15.77
C GLY A 63 14.99 -22.01 -16.46
N LEU A 64 15.97 -22.88 -16.72
CA LEU A 64 15.81 -24.15 -17.43
C LEU A 64 15.85 -25.37 -16.50
N ASP A 65 16.03 -25.20 -15.18
CA ASP A 65 16.12 -26.31 -14.20
C ASP A 65 14.78 -27.01 -13.91
N ASN A 66 13.98 -27.28 -14.95
CA ASN A 66 12.68 -27.94 -14.83
C ASN A 66 12.81 -29.44 -14.47
N GLU A 67 13.96 -30.05 -14.79
CA GLU A 67 14.29 -31.44 -14.45
C GLU A 67 14.83 -31.60 -13.01
N GLY A 68 14.86 -30.49 -12.25
CA GLY A 68 15.19 -30.47 -10.83
C GLY A 68 16.61 -30.91 -10.52
N ILE A 69 17.59 -30.56 -11.36
CA ILE A 69 19.01 -30.87 -11.15
C ILE A 69 19.46 -30.34 -9.79
N LEU A 70 19.11 -29.10 -9.46
CA LEU A 70 19.51 -28.49 -8.19
C LEU A 70 18.82 -29.19 -7.00
N ASP A 71 17.54 -29.56 -7.14
CA ASP A 71 16.79 -30.26 -6.09
C ASP A 71 17.25 -31.69 -5.85
N ASN A 72 17.52 -32.43 -6.92
CA ASN A 72 18.03 -33.80 -6.83
C ASN A 72 19.44 -33.80 -6.21
N SER A 73 20.31 -32.88 -6.65
CA SER A 73 21.64 -32.69 -6.07
C SER A 73 21.57 -32.30 -4.59
N THR A 74 20.66 -31.39 -4.22
CA THR A 74 20.42 -31.00 -2.81
C THR A 74 20.09 -32.23 -1.97
N LYS A 75 19.11 -33.06 -2.40
CA LYS A 75 18.69 -34.27 -1.68
C LYS A 75 19.83 -35.27 -1.56
N PHE A 76 20.62 -35.45 -2.61
CA PHE A 76 21.78 -36.34 -2.61
C PHE A 76 22.81 -35.90 -1.57
N PHE A 77 23.28 -34.65 -1.62
CA PHE A 77 24.30 -34.16 -0.68
C PHE A 77 23.80 -34.11 0.75
N GLN A 78 22.54 -33.73 0.99
CA GLN A 78 21.96 -33.78 2.34
C GLN A 78 21.94 -35.19 2.90
N ARG A 79 21.55 -36.21 2.12
CA ARG A 79 21.61 -37.62 2.53
C ARG A 79 23.04 -38.08 2.77
N TYR A 80 23.96 -37.68 1.91
CA TYR A 80 25.37 -38.03 2.07
C TYR A 80 25.96 -37.46 3.38
N LEU A 81 25.65 -36.20 3.70
CA LEU A 81 26.07 -35.54 4.94
C LEU A 81 25.47 -36.15 6.20
N GLN A 82 24.36 -36.89 6.15
CA GLN A 82 23.84 -37.60 7.33
C GLN A 82 24.85 -38.61 7.86
N ASN A 83 25.63 -39.24 6.98
CA ASN A 83 26.67 -40.20 7.35
C ASN A 83 28.06 -39.56 7.40
N ASN A 84 28.27 -38.47 6.64
CA ASN A 84 29.55 -37.78 6.51
C ASN A 84 29.42 -36.28 6.85
N PRO A 85 29.08 -35.91 8.11
CA PRO A 85 28.64 -34.55 8.45
C PRO A 85 29.72 -33.46 8.27
N LYS A 86 30.98 -33.84 8.10
CA LYS A 86 32.13 -32.94 7.94
C LYS A 86 32.78 -33.03 6.56
N ASP A 87 32.13 -33.68 5.60
CA ASP A 87 32.64 -33.73 4.23
C ASP A 87 32.60 -32.32 3.62
N LEU A 88 33.77 -31.72 3.44
CA LEU A 88 33.91 -30.33 3.03
C LEU A 88 33.33 -30.11 1.63
N ASN A 89 33.57 -31.05 0.70
CA ASN A 89 33.07 -30.96 -0.67
C ASN A 89 31.54 -30.93 -0.72
N SER A 90 30.86 -31.80 0.03
CA SER A 90 29.39 -31.81 0.08
C SER A 90 28.82 -30.54 0.71
N LEU A 91 29.50 -29.97 1.71
CA LEU A 91 29.13 -28.69 2.30
C LEU A 91 29.33 -27.54 1.29
N MET A 92 30.44 -27.53 0.56
CA MET A 92 30.69 -26.58 -0.54
C MET A 92 29.60 -26.68 -1.60
N TRP A 93 29.27 -27.89 -2.06
CA TRP A 93 28.21 -28.09 -3.05
C TRP A 93 26.85 -27.60 -2.58
N LEU A 94 26.48 -27.84 -1.32
CA LEU A 94 25.24 -27.28 -0.78
C LEU A 94 25.29 -25.76 -0.70
N GLY A 95 26.42 -25.18 -0.28
CA GLY A 95 26.64 -23.74 -0.33
C GLY A 95 26.37 -23.17 -1.73
N SER A 96 26.97 -23.76 -2.77
CA SER A 96 26.79 -23.33 -4.15
C SER A 96 25.35 -23.53 -4.64
N ILE A 97 24.71 -24.66 -4.34
CA ILE A 97 23.31 -24.90 -4.73
C ILE A 97 22.37 -23.85 -4.12
N PHE A 98 22.50 -23.56 -2.82
CA PHE A 98 21.64 -22.56 -2.18
C PHE A 98 21.92 -21.14 -2.71
N ALA A 99 23.16 -20.82 -3.08
CA ALA A 99 23.48 -19.56 -3.77
C ALA A 99 22.77 -19.47 -5.12
N LEU A 100 22.82 -20.53 -5.94
CA LEU A 100 22.13 -20.59 -7.24
C LEU A 100 20.61 -20.47 -7.12
N LYS A 101 20.02 -21.00 -6.04
CA LYS A 101 18.59 -20.86 -5.74
C LYS A 101 18.21 -19.48 -5.20
N GLY A 102 19.18 -18.60 -4.96
CA GLY A 102 18.98 -17.27 -4.37
C GLY A 102 18.75 -17.28 -2.85
N ASP A 103 18.86 -18.44 -2.19
CA ASP A 103 18.82 -18.54 -0.73
C ASP A 103 20.21 -18.27 -0.15
N LEU A 104 20.61 -17.00 -0.23
CA LEU A 104 21.95 -16.55 0.14
C LEU A 104 22.26 -16.83 1.62
N LYS A 105 21.24 -16.78 2.49
CA LYS A 105 21.42 -17.02 3.93
C LYS A 105 21.79 -18.48 4.19
N THR A 106 21.01 -19.41 3.64
CA THR A 106 21.31 -20.85 3.80
C THR A 106 22.64 -21.21 3.14
N SER A 107 22.97 -20.58 2.01
CA SER A 107 24.28 -20.75 1.36
C SER A 107 25.44 -20.38 2.28
N ILE A 108 25.39 -19.19 2.90
CA ILE A 108 26.39 -18.74 3.87
C ILE A 108 26.51 -19.73 5.03
N GLU A 109 25.40 -20.25 5.55
CA GLU A 109 25.42 -21.23 6.65
C GLU A 109 26.16 -22.53 6.29
N TYR A 110 26.08 -23.00 5.04
CA TYR A 110 26.83 -24.17 4.60
C TYR A 110 28.32 -23.88 4.42
N TYR A 111 28.67 -22.73 3.82
CA TYR A 111 30.07 -22.31 3.71
C TYR A 111 30.72 -22.07 5.08
N GLN A 112 30.00 -21.49 6.05
CA GLN A 112 30.48 -21.33 7.42
C GLN A 112 30.78 -22.67 8.12
N LYS A 113 30.08 -23.75 7.77
CA LYS A 113 30.42 -25.09 8.29
C LYS A 113 31.76 -25.56 7.76
N VAL A 114 32.12 -25.25 6.52
CA VAL A 114 33.43 -25.58 5.92
C VAL A 114 34.54 -24.88 6.71
N THR A 115 34.42 -23.57 6.92
CA THR A 115 35.41 -22.77 7.66
C THR A 115 35.50 -23.18 9.13
N MET A 116 34.38 -23.60 9.74
CA MET A 116 34.37 -24.12 11.10
C MET A 116 35.05 -25.49 11.23
N PHE A 117 34.82 -26.41 10.28
CA PHE A 117 35.38 -27.77 10.36
C PHE A 117 36.84 -27.85 9.94
N ALA A 118 37.27 -27.01 9.00
CA ALA A 118 38.63 -27.03 8.48
C ALA A 118 39.17 -25.61 8.16
N PRO A 119 39.35 -24.74 9.17
CA PRO A 119 39.66 -23.30 8.98
C PRO A 119 40.96 -22.97 8.24
N LYS A 120 41.80 -23.97 7.94
CA LYS A 120 43.07 -23.81 7.23
C LYS A 120 43.13 -24.59 5.90
N SER A 121 42.03 -25.22 5.49
CA SER A 121 41.98 -25.95 4.22
C SER A 121 41.79 -24.98 3.05
N GLU A 122 41.95 -25.48 1.83
CA GLU A 122 41.71 -24.67 0.64
C GLU A 122 40.22 -24.37 0.47
N GLU A 123 39.36 -25.35 0.76
CA GLU A 123 37.90 -25.22 0.73
C GLU A 123 37.42 -24.15 1.71
N ALA A 124 38.08 -23.98 2.86
CA ALA A 124 37.74 -22.91 3.80
C ALA A 124 38.08 -21.52 3.23
N LYS A 125 39.20 -21.38 2.51
CA LYS A 125 39.53 -20.11 1.84
C LYS A 125 38.53 -19.79 0.73
N GLU A 126 38.14 -20.80 -0.05
CA GLU A 126 37.11 -20.66 -1.07
C GLU A 126 35.75 -20.28 -0.45
N ALA A 127 35.36 -20.97 0.63
CA ALA A 127 34.15 -20.67 1.38
C ALA A 127 34.15 -19.23 1.93
N ASP A 128 35.26 -18.74 2.47
CA ASP A 128 35.39 -17.35 2.95
C ASP A 128 35.16 -16.34 1.82
N ILE A 129 35.71 -16.59 0.62
CA ILE A 129 35.50 -15.73 -0.56
C ILE A 129 34.01 -15.68 -0.92
N GLU A 130 33.35 -16.85 -0.96
CA GLU A 130 31.92 -16.94 -1.27
C GLU A 130 31.06 -16.25 -0.19
N ILE A 131 31.36 -16.43 1.09
CA ILE A 131 30.66 -15.77 2.20
C ILE A 131 30.73 -14.25 2.03
N ILE A 132 31.92 -13.69 1.79
CA ILE A 132 32.11 -12.24 1.63
C ILE A 132 31.29 -11.72 0.44
N SER A 133 31.30 -12.44 -0.68
CA SER A 133 30.52 -12.11 -1.88
C SER A 133 29.02 -12.11 -1.60
N LEU A 134 28.52 -13.17 -0.98
CA LEU A 134 27.10 -13.34 -0.67
C LEU A 134 26.60 -12.34 0.38
N GLU A 135 27.40 -12.04 1.40
CA GLU A 135 27.08 -11.00 2.38
C GLU A 135 26.98 -9.62 1.73
N LYS A 136 27.85 -9.32 0.77
CA LYS A 136 27.77 -8.08 -0.01
C LYS A 136 26.45 -8.02 -0.78
N SER A 137 26.10 -9.07 -1.51
CA SER A 137 24.81 -9.14 -2.23
C SER A 137 23.61 -9.01 -1.30
N LEU A 138 23.65 -9.61 -0.11
CA LEU A 138 22.59 -9.50 0.89
C LEU A 138 22.44 -8.05 1.40
N ARG A 139 23.56 -7.36 1.66
CA ARG A 139 23.56 -5.95 2.05
C ARG A 139 22.99 -5.05 0.95
N GLU A 140 23.32 -5.32 -0.31
CA GLU A 140 22.78 -4.57 -1.46
C GLU A 140 21.25 -4.73 -1.56
N GLN A 141 20.73 -5.95 -1.43
CA GLN A 141 19.28 -6.20 -1.42
C GLN A 141 18.56 -5.48 -0.27
N GLN A 142 19.19 -5.43 0.91
CA GLN A 142 18.65 -4.70 2.07
C GLN A 142 18.65 -3.19 1.84
N ASN A 143 19.72 -2.64 1.28
CA ASN A 143 19.83 -1.22 0.99
C ASN A 143 18.78 -0.76 -0.04
N GLU A 144 18.56 -1.53 -1.10
CA GLU A 144 17.52 -1.22 -2.10
C GLU A 144 16.11 -1.22 -1.45
N LYS A 145 15.83 -2.18 -0.58
CA LYS A 145 14.56 -2.25 0.16
C LYS A 145 14.40 -1.04 1.07
N ASN A 146 15.45 -0.65 1.80
CA ASN A 146 15.43 0.51 2.68
C ASN A 146 15.20 1.81 1.91
N PHE A 147 15.89 2.00 0.78
CA PHE A 147 15.70 3.16 -0.10
C PHE A 147 14.24 3.28 -0.59
N LYS A 148 13.61 2.17 -1.01
CA LYS A 148 12.19 2.17 -1.41
C LYS A 148 11.25 2.55 -0.27
N VAL A 149 11.55 2.14 0.97
CA VAL A 149 10.76 2.48 2.16
C VAL A 149 10.92 3.97 2.50
N GLU A 150 12.15 4.48 2.49
CA GLU A 150 12.43 5.90 2.75
C GLU A 150 11.71 6.81 1.77
N LYS A 151 11.74 6.47 0.47
CA LYS A 151 11.01 7.22 -0.55
C LYS A 151 9.50 7.26 -0.28
N LYS A 152 8.88 6.11 0.03
CA LYS A 152 7.45 6.05 0.41
C LYS A 152 7.15 6.88 1.65
N GLN A 153 8.05 6.89 2.64
CA GLN A 153 7.89 7.69 3.84
C GLN A 153 7.95 9.19 3.53
N GLN A 154 8.86 9.61 2.65
CA GLN A 154 8.97 11.00 2.20
C GLN A 154 7.73 11.45 1.42
N ASP A 155 7.19 10.59 0.55
CA ASP A 155 5.95 10.83 -0.17
C ASP A 155 4.76 11.00 0.80
N LEU A 156 4.68 10.15 1.84
CA LEU A 156 3.64 10.22 2.87
C LEU A 156 3.71 11.52 3.69
N VAL A 157 4.91 11.94 4.08
CA VAL A 157 5.12 13.22 4.79
C VAL A 157 4.67 14.40 3.92
N SER A 158 5.01 14.38 2.62
CA SER A 158 4.61 15.40 1.66
C SER A 158 3.08 15.45 1.50
N LEU A 159 2.43 14.29 1.38
CA LEU A 159 0.97 14.18 1.29
C LEU A 159 0.27 14.70 2.55
N ASN A 160 0.77 14.36 3.74
CA ASN A 160 0.20 14.84 5.00
C ASN A 160 0.29 16.36 5.12
N LYS A 161 1.42 16.96 4.70
CA LYS A 161 1.57 18.42 4.67
C LYS A 161 0.55 19.09 3.74
N VAL A 162 0.31 18.51 2.56
CA VAL A 162 -0.74 19.00 1.64
C VAL A 162 -2.12 18.89 2.28
N LYS A 163 -2.44 17.74 2.89
CA LYS A 163 -3.72 17.52 3.58
C LYS A 163 -3.97 18.51 4.70
N GLU A 164 -2.96 18.78 5.53
CA GLU A 164 -3.03 19.78 6.60
C GLU A 164 -3.27 21.19 6.04
N ASN A 165 -2.56 21.56 4.96
CA ASN A 165 -2.74 22.86 4.31
C ASN A 165 -4.16 23.02 3.74
N VAL A 166 -4.66 22.02 3.01
CA VAL A 166 -6.03 22.04 2.47
C VAL A 166 -7.05 22.15 3.61
N THR A 167 -6.88 21.36 4.67
CA THR A 167 -7.78 21.40 5.84
C THR A 167 -7.79 22.80 6.48
N ARG A 168 -6.62 23.45 6.56
CA ARG A 168 -6.48 24.80 7.11
C ARG A 168 -7.19 25.85 6.26
N GLU A 169 -6.98 25.83 4.94
CA GLU A 169 -7.61 26.78 4.02
C GLU A 169 -9.14 26.61 4.00
N VAL A 170 -9.61 25.36 3.90
CA VAL A 170 -11.05 25.05 3.96
C VAL A 170 -11.66 25.55 5.27
N LYS A 171 -11.01 25.30 6.42
CA LYS A 171 -11.49 25.77 7.72
C LYS A 171 -11.54 27.30 7.79
N LYS A 172 -10.57 27.99 7.20
CA LYS A 172 -10.52 29.46 7.14
C LYS A 172 -11.67 30.02 6.31
N GLU A 173 -11.95 29.44 5.14
CA GLU A 173 -13.07 29.85 4.29
C GLU A 173 -14.42 29.63 4.99
N TYR A 174 -14.62 28.47 5.62
CA TYR A 174 -15.84 28.19 6.40
C TYR A 174 -16.02 29.18 7.55
N ASN A 175 -14.97 29.46 8.32
CA ASN A 175 -15.05 30.42 9.42
C ASN A 175 -15.40 31.84 8.95
N ALA A 176 -14.84 32.26 7.81
CA ALA A 176 -15.17 33.55 7.21
C ALA A 176 -16.63 33.61 6.74
N ALA A 177 -17.16 32.52 6.19
CA ALA A 177 -18.56 32.43 5.78
C ALA A 177 -19.51 32.45 6.99
N ILE A 178 -19.19 31.70 8.05
CA ILE A 178 -19.95 31.68 9.31
C ILE A 178 -20.03 33.10 9.90
N SER A 179 -18.89 33.79 10.00
CA SER A 179 -18.85 35.15 10.56
C SER A 179 -19.73 36.14 9.78
N LYS A 180 -19.77 36.05 8.44
CA LYS A 180 -20.67 36.87 7.61
C LYS A 180 -22.15 36.57 7.87
N LEU A 181 -22.49 35.30 8.07
CA LEU A 181 -23.86 34.89 8.39
C LEU A 181 -24.28 35.37 9.78
N GLU A 182 -23.39 35.29 10.77
CA GLU A 182 -23.63 35.80 12.13
C GLU A 182 -23.88 37.32 12.13
N GLU A 183 -23.12 38.08 11.34
CA GLU A 183 -23.33 39.52 11.16
C GLU A 183 -24.72 39.81 10.55
N GLN A 184 -25.11 39.05 9.52
CA GLN A 184 -26.43 39.17 8.90
C GLN A 184 -27.58 38.82 9.86
N ILE A 185 -27.43 37.75 10.64
CA ILE A 185 -28.40 37.35 11.67
C ILE A 185 -28.56 38.47 12.69
N THR A 186 -27.45 39.03 13.19
CA THR A 186 -27.46 40.13 14.17
C THR A 186 -28.20 41.36 13.62
N LEU A 187 -27.98 41.69 12.34
CA LEU A 187 -28.68 42.80 11.68
C LEU A 187 -30.19 42.56 11.59
N LEU A 188 -30.60 41.34 11.20
CA LEU A 188 -32.00 40.95 11.11
C LEU A 188 -32.67 40.96 12.49
N GLU A 189 -32.01 40.46 13.53
CA GLU A 189 -32.51 40.52 14.91
C GLU A 189 -32.75 41.96 15.37
N ARG A 190 -31.84 42.88 15.04
CA ARG A 190 -32.01 44.30 15.32
C ARG A 190 -33.21 44.88 14.57
N GLN A 191 -33.37 44.56 13.29
CA GLN A 191 -34.51 45.01 12.48
C GLN A 191 -35.85 44.49 13.05
N VAL A 192 -35.93 43.21 13.42
CA VAL A 192 -37.11 42.62 14.06
C VAL A 192 -37.41 43.31 15.38
N THR A 193 -36.39 43.62 16.18
CA THR A 193 -36.57 44.34 17.45
C THR A 193 -37.14 45.73 17.23
N THR A 194 -36.61 46.49 16.26
CA THR A 194 -37.14 47.81 15.89
C THR A 194 -38.59 47.73 15.39
N ALA A 195 -38.88 46.79 14.48
CA ALA A 195 -40.23 46.60 13.94
C ALA A 195 -41.24 46.24 15.05
N ASN A 196 -40.84 45.43 16.03
CA ASN A 196 -41.66 45.10 17.18
C ASN A 196 -41.95 46.33 18.06
N GLN A 197 -40.96 47.20 18.29
CA GLN A 197 -41.14 48.46 19.02
C GLN A 197 -42.11 49.41 18.30
N GLU A 198 -41.93 49.59 16.98
CA GLU A 198 -42.82 50.42 16.15
C GLU A 198 -44.25 49.87 16.15
N THR A 199 -44.41 48.56 15.99
CA THR A 199 -45.72 47.89 16.05
C THR A 199 -46.39 48.08 17.41
N SER A 200 -45.63 48.00 18.51
CA SER A 200 -46.14 48.25 19.85
C SER A 200 -46.60 49.70 20.03
N LYS A 201 -45.83 50.67 19.51
CA LYS A 201 -46.18 52.09 19.56
C LYS A 201 -47.45 52.38 18.76
N ALA A 202 -47.54 51.86 17.53
CA ALA A 202 -48.73 52.00 16.69
C ALA A 202 -49.99 51.39 17.35
N LYS A 203 -49.86 50.24 18.02
CA LYS A 203 -50.97 49.65 18.80
C LYS A 203 -51.41 50.55 19.94
N ALA A 204 -50.47 51.15 20.68
CA ALA A 204 -50.79 52.07 21.78
C ALA A 204 -51.50 53.34 21.27
N GLU A 205 -51.04 53.91 20.16
CA GLU A 205 -51.66 55.07 19.49
C GLU A 205 -53.08 54.75 19.00
N LEU A 206 -53.26 53.58 18.39
CA LEU A 206 -54.57 53.10 17.95
C LEU A 206 -55.55 53.00 19.13
N GLU A 207 -55.11 52.44 20.26
CA GLU A 207 -55.96 52.25 21.43
C GLU A 207 -56.34 53.59 22.08
N ALA A 208 -55.39 54.54 22.16
CA ALA A 208 -55.66 55.90 22.60
C ALA A 208 -56.68 56.61 21.69
N SER A 209 -56.58 56.41 20.37
CA SER A 209 -57.52 56.98 19.39
C SER A 209 -58.92 56.40 19.54
N LYS A 210 -59.05 55.07 19.72
CA LYS A 210 -60.33 54.41 19.99
C LYS A 210 -60.99 54.96 21.26
N SER A 211 -60.25 55.05 22.36
CA SER A 211 -60.76 55.59 23.62
C SER A 211 -61.27 57.03 23.46
N LYS A 212 -60.54 57.87 22.71
CA LYS A 212 -60.99 59.22 22.38
C LYS A 212 -62.27 59.23 21.54
N PHE A 213 -62.38 58.33 20.56
CA PHE A 213 -63.57 58.18 19.72
C PHE A 213 -64.80 57.74 20.54
N GLU A 214 -64.67 56.75 21.43
CA GLU A 214 -65.73 56.34 22.35
C GLU A 214 -66.21 57.50 23.25
N GLY A 215 -65.27 58.33 23.72
CA GLY A 215 -65.58 59.55 24.46
C GLY A 215 -66.45 60.53 23.63
N LEU A 216 -66.07 60.76 22.37
CA LEU A 216 -66.83 61.60 21.44
C LEU A 216 -68.22 61.03 21.11
N GLU A 217 -68.33 59.71 20.90
CA GLU A 217 -69.64 59.06 20.70
C GLU A 217 -70.56 59.22 21.91
N THR A 218 -69.98 59.14 23.12
CA THR A 218 -70.71 59.37 24.37
C THR A 218 -71.21 60.81 24.47
N GLU A 219 -70.37 61.81 24.14
CA GLU A 219 -70.78 63.22 24.08
C GLU A 219 -71.85 63.47 23.02
N LEU A 220 -71.66 62.95 21.80
CA LEU A 220 -72.62 63.06 20.72
C LEU A 220 -73.98 62.46 21.12
N SER A 221 -73.98 61.35 21.84
CA SER A 221 -75.19 60.73 22.38
C SER A 221 -75.89 61.63 23.41
N LYS A 222 -75.15 62.27 24.32
CA LYS A 222 -75.69 63.28 25.24
C LYS A 222 -76.29 64.47 24.49
N TYR A 223 -75.58 64.99 23.49
CA TYR A 223 -76.05 66.11 22.67
C TYR A 223 -77.34 65.74 21.92
N LYS A 224 -77.39 64.57 21.26
CA LYS A 224 -78.61 64.06 20.60
C LYS A 224 -79.77 63.93 21.58
N PHE A 225 -79.54 63.47 22.82
CA PHE A 225 -80.57 63.41 23.86
C PHE A 225 -81.08 64.80 24.25
N LEU A 226 -80.18 65.75 24.52
CA LEU A 226 -80.54 67.14 24.84
C LEU A 226 -81.32 67.80 23.71
N TYR A 227 -80.88 67.62 22.46
CA TYR A 227 -81.56 68.10 21.27
C TYR A 227 -82.98 67.54 21.14
N ARG A 228 -83.17 66.22 21.34
CA ARG A 228 -84.50 65.59 21.38
C ARG A 228 -85.39 66.19 22.49
N LYS A 229 -84.83 66.45 23.67
CA LYS A 229 -85.54 67.08 24.79
C LYS A 229 -85.96 68.52 24.49
N TYR A 230 -85.06 69.30 23.88
CA TYR A 230 -85.35 70.66 23.42
C TYR A 230 -86.49 70.66 22.38
N ARG A 231 -86.40 69.80 21.35
CA ARG A 231 -87.43 69.65 20.30
C ARG A 231 -88.81 69.30 20.87
N ARG A 232 -88.89 68.46 21.91
CA ARG A 232 -90.16 68.14 22.60
C ARG A 232 -90.74 69.32 23.37
N LYS A 233 -89.89 70.17 23.97
CA LYS A 233 -90.32 71.36 24.74
C LYS A 233 -90.78 72.51 23.86
N SER A 234 -90.24 72.64 22.64
CA SER A 234 -90.55 73.75 21.72
C SER A 234 -91.78 73.53 20.84
N GLY A 235 -92.54 72.43 21.00
CA GLY A 235 -93.81 72.21 20.29
C GLY A 235 -93.71 72.10 18.76
N SER A 236 -92.52 71.79 18.21
CA SER A 236 -92.34 71.70 16.75
C SER A 236 -92.61 70.28 16.25
N ASN A 237 -93.78 70.08 15.65
CA ASN A 237 -94.07 69.02 14.67
C ASN A 237 -93.68 69.53 13.28
N PHE A 238 -92.60 68.99 12.73
CA PHE A 238 -92.41 68.76 11.29
C PHE A 238 -91.59 67.47 11.14
#